data_AF-A0A2G2LXQ6-F1
#
_entry.id   AF-A0A2G2LXQ6-F1
#
_cell.length_a   1.000
_cell.length_b   1.000
_cell.length_c   1.000
_cell.angle_alpha   90.00
_cell.angle_beta   90.00
_cell.angle_gamma   90.00
#
_symmetry.space_group_name_H-M   'P 1'
#
loop_
_entity.id
_entity.type
_entity.pdbx_description
1 polymer ?
#
loop_
_entity_poly.entity_id
_entity_poly.type
_entity_poly.pdbx_seq_one_letter_code
_entity_poly.pdbx_strand_id
1 'polypeptide(L)'
;MLNHGKYSDLTSEQYEYLGRAFIEWSNLEFLLGLLLSRLLFTPEFLGRTYSDEMSAVKLEIAVKNALDIHRTRYNHLIISKELDLEIVELMVDVANLRVMRNKFAHLLWVRKNDKTMIGFKMSGKQPTKTKPKNSVSLSVDDLIDNYKKSHDLVEKIGDIIVAIPEVKEEQYLRSK
;
A
#
# COMPACT_ATOMS: atom_id res chain seq x y z
N MET A 1 -23.59 -14.56 -13.33
CA MET A 1 -23.06 -14.39 -14.70
C MET A 1 -21.57 -14.61 -14.60
N LEU A 2 -21.14 -15.86 -14.74
CA LEU A 2 -19.77 -16.32 -14.47
C LEU A 2 -19.01 -16.47 -15.81
N ASN A 3 -17.89 -15.75 -15.91
CA ASN A 3 -16.62 -16.03 -16.62
C ASN A 3 -16.57 -16.56 -18.07
N HIS A 4 -17.68 -16.71 -18.82
CA HIS A 4 -17.63 -17.26 -20.20
C HIS A 4 -18.35 -16.43 -21.28
N GLY A 5 -18.47 -15.11 -21.10
CA GLY A 5 -18.94 -14.17 -22.13
C GLY A 5 -17.80 -13.41 -22.80
N LYS A 6 -18.01 -12.84 -23.99
CA LYS A 6 -17.00 -12.05 -24.74
C LYS A 6 -16.34 -10.91 -23.92
N TYR A 7 -16.97 -10.46 -22.84
CA TYR A 7 -16.49 -9.41 -21.94
C TYR A 7 -16.45 -9.84 -20.46
N SER A 8 -16.51 -11.15 -20.19
CA SER A 8 -16.33 -11.62 -18.81
C SER A 8 -14.87 -11.65 -18.38
N ASP A 9 -13.96 -11.70 -19.34
CA ASP A 9 -12.52 -11.73 -19.11
C ASP A 9 -11.88 -10.36 -19.39
N LEU A 10 -10.88 -9.99 -18.60
CA LEU A 10 -10.14 -8.75 -18.78
C LEU A 10 -9.18 -8.89 -19.97
N THR A 11 -8.75 -7.76 -20.54
CA THR A 11 -7.67 -7.79 -21.54
C THR A 11 -6.34 -8.11 -20.88
N SER A 12 -5.36 -8.58 -21.67
CA SER A 12 -3.99 -8.79 -21.18
C SER A 12 -3.39 -7.51 -20.57
N GLU A 13 -3.66 -6.36 -21.18
CA GLU A 13 -3.23 -5.04 -20.69
C GLU A 13 -3.87 -4.69 -19.34
N GLN A 14 -5.17 -4.94 -19.18
CA GLN A 14 -5.87 -4.74 -17.90
C GLN A 14 -5.30 -5.64 -16.80
N TYR A 15 -5.04 -6.92 -17.11
CA TYR A 15 -4.39 -7.85 -16.18
C TYR A 15 -2.98 -7.41 -15.81
N GLU A 16 -2.20 -6.97 -16.79
CA GLU A 16 -0.82 -6.52 -16.58
C GLU A 16 -0.75 -5.37 -15.58
N TYR A 17 -1.51 -4.29 -15.79
CA TYR A 17 -1.44 -3.14 -14.91
C TYR A 17 -2.06 -3.39 -13.53
N LEU A 18 -3.08 -4.24 -13.43
CA LEU A 18 -3.57 -4.73 -12.13
C LEU A 18 -2.48 -5.50 -11.38
N GLY A 19 -1.78 -6.40 -12.06
CA GLY A 19 -0.68 -7.19 -11.49
C GLY A 19 0.48 -6.32 -11.04
N ARG A 20 0.91 -5.37 -11.88
CA ARG A 20 1.96 -4.39 -11.55
C ARG A 20 1.60 -3.57 -10.31
N ALA A 21 0.38 -3.02 -10.26
CA ALA A 21 -0.08 -2.26 -9.10
C ALA A 21 -0.14 -3.12 -7.82
N PHE A 22 -0.50 -4.40 -7.94
CA PHE A 22 -0.50 -5.32 -6.80
C PHE A 22 0.91 -5.61 -6.27
N ILE A 23 1.89 -5.79 -7.18
CA ILE A 23 3.30 -5.98 -6.81
C ILE A 23 3.83 -4.74 -6.07
N GLU A 24 3.57 -3.54 -6.58
CA GLU A 24 4.02 -2.31 -5.92
C GLU A 24 3.35 -2.12 -4.56
N TRP A 25 2.10 -2.55 -4.39
CA TRP A 25 1.47 -2.55 -3.07
C TRP A 25 2.20 -3.48 -2.08
N SER A 26 2.60 -4.68 -2.50
CA SER A 26 3.39 -5.58 -1.66
C SER A 26 4.77 -4.99 -1.31
N ASN A 27 5.41 -4.29 -2.25
CA ASN A 27 6.65 -3.55 -1.99
C ASN A 27 6.43 -2.44 -0.96
N LEU A 28 5.35 -1.68 -1.07
CA LEU A 28 5.00 -0.65 -0.08
C LEU A 28 4.75 -1.25 1.31
N GLU A 29 4.01 -2.35 1.42
CA GLU A 29 3.77 -3.02 2.72
C GLU A 29 5.09 -3.47 3.36
N PHE A 30 5.99 -4.04 2.56
CA PHE A 30 7.32 -4.43 3.00
C PHE A 30 8.14 -3.22 3.51
N LEU A 31 8.20 -2.15 2.72
CA LEU A 31 8.98 -0.96 3.03
C LEU A 31 8.40 -0.19 4.21
N LEU A 32 7.09 -0.19 4.42
CA LEU A 32 6.47 0.37 5.62
C LEU A 32 6.89 -0.38 6.89
N GLY A 33 7.06 -1.71 6.82
CA GLY A 33 7.60 -2.51 7.92
C GLY A 33 9.06 -2.15 8.22
N LEU A 34 9.85 -1.94 7.17
CA LEU A 34 11.24 -1.49 7.31
C LEU A 34 11.34 -0.07 7.89
N LEU A 35 10.52 0.86 7.39
CA LEU A 35 10.42 2.22 7.91
C LEU A 35 10.05 2.22 9.40
N LEU A 36 9.06 1.42 9.79
CA LEU A 36 8.71 1.27 11.21
C LEU A 36 9.89 0.74 12.04
N SER A 37 10.62 -0.25 11.52
CA SER A 37 11.81 -0.80 12.20
C SER A 37 12.88 0.26 12.42
N ARG A 38 13.15 1.10 11.41
CA ARG A 38 14.06 2.24 11.50
C ARG A 38 13.61 3.25 12.55
N LEU A 39 12.33 3.64 12.51
CA LEU A 39 11.77 4.61 13.47
C LEU A 39 11.79 4.08 14.91
N LEU A 40 11.73 2.77 15.12
CA LEU A 40 11.78 2.14 16.45
C LEU A 40 13.19 1.74 16.89
N PHE A 41 14.24 2.09 16.14
CA PHE A 41 15.62 1.66 16.41
C PHE A 41 15.75 0.16 16.63
N THR A 42 15.03 -0.61 15.83
CA THR A 42 14.99 -2.07 15.94
C THR A 42 15.75 -2.67 14.75
N PRO A 43 16.57 -3.72 14.95
CA PRO A 43 17.15 -4.47 13.85
C PRO A 43 16.08 -4.92 12.84
N GLU A 44 16.41 -4.88 11.55
CA GLU A 44 15.44 -5.12 10.48
C GLU A 44 14.72 -6.47 10.62
N PHE A 45 15.44 -7.55 10.93
CA PHE A 45 14.81 -8.87 11.08
C PHE A 45 13.76 -8.89 12.19
N LEU A 46 14.09 -8.32 13.36
CA LEU A 46 13.19 -8.27 14.49
C LEU A 46 11.98 -7.38 14.19
N GLY A 47 12.23 -6.17 13.68
CA GLY A 47 11.16 -5.23 13.36
C GLY A 47 10.20 -5.78 12.30
N ARG A 48 10.73 -6.42 11.24
CA ARG A 48 9.91 -7.10 10.22
C ARG A 48 9.08 -8.23 10.78
N THR A 49 9.68 -9.10 11.61
CA THR A 49 8.97 -10.22 12.23
C THR A 49 7.75 -9.75 13.03
N TYR A 50 7.87 -8.61 13.71
CA TYR A 50 6.75 -8.03 14.46
C TYR A 50 5.75 -7.29 13.57
N SER A 51 6.19 -6.65 12.49
CA SER A 51 5.31 -5.93 11.58
C SER A 51 4.55 -6.83 10.60
N ASP A 52 5.04 -8.04 10.31
CA ASP A 52 4.47 -8.95 9.29
C ASP A 52 3.01 -9.35 9.62
N GLU A 53 2.70 -9.48 10.91
CA GLU A 53 1.35 -9.79 11.40
C GLU A 53 0.43 -8.55 11.46
N MET A 54 0.93 -7.36 11.11
CA MET A 54 0.14 -6.14 11.12
C MET A 54 -0.60 -5.96 9.80
N SER A 55 -1.87 -5.57 9.88
CA SER A 55 -2.56 -5.05 8.70
C SER A 55 -1.94 -3.72 8.28
N ALA A 56 -2.01 -3.36 6.99
CA ALA A 56 -1.54 -2.07 6.48
C ALA A 56 -2.05 -0.86 7.29
N VAL A 57 -3.32 -0.91 7.75
CA VAL A 57 -3.90 0.14 8.61
C VAL A 57 -3.19 0.22 9.96
N LYS A 58 -2.89 -0.91 10.60
CA LYS A 58 -2.15 -0.94 11.86
C LYS A 58 -0.72 -0.44 11.66
N LEU A 59 -0.10 -0.78 10.54
CA LEU A 59 1.25 -0.37 10.19
C LEU A 59 1.34 1.15 10.01
N GLU A 60 0.39 1.76 9.27
CA GLU A 60 0.26 3.22 9.15
C GLU A 60 0.12 3.91 10.53
N ILE A 61 -0.70 3.35 11.43
CA ILE A 61 -0.87 3.88 12.79
C ILE A 61 0.42 3.75 13.58
N ALA A 62 1.12 2.62 13.48
CA ALA A 62 2.38 2.39 14.19
C ALA A 62 3.47 3.37 13.73
N VAL A 63 3.59 3.63 12.42
CA VAL A 63 4.52 4.63 11.87
C VAL A 63 4.19 6.02 12.43
N LYS A 64 2.92 6.44 12.42
CA LYS A 64 2.49 7.73 12.98
C LYS A 64 2.82 7.85 14.47
N ASN A 65 2.54 6.81 15.25
CA ASN A 65 2.87 6.77 16.67
C ASN A 65 4.38 6.87 16.91
N ALA A 66 5.19 6.20 16.07
CA ALA A 66 6.64 6.27 16.16
C ALA A 66 7.14 7.69 15.88
N LEU A 67 6.61 8.38 14.85
CA LEU A 67 6.91 9.79 14.59
C LEU A 67 6.54 10.70 15.77
N ASP A 68 5.39 10.47 16.40
CA ASP A 68 4.99 11.24 17.58
C ASP A 68 5.97 11.08 18.74
N ILE A 69 6.59 9.91 18.91
CA ILE A 69 7.69 9.72 19.86
C ILE A 69 8.91 10.56 19.45
N HIS A 70 9.29 10.56 18.16
CA HIS A 70 10.40 11.40 17.68
C HIS A 70 10.19 12.89 17.91
N ARG A 71 8.95 13.37 17.71
CA ARG A 71 8.56 14.76 17.99
C ARG A 71 8.62 15.08 19.48
N THR A 72 7.95 14.27 20.29
CA THR A 72 7.68 14.61 21.70
C THR A 72 8.80 14.23 22.65
N ARG A 73 9.45 13.08 22.41
CA ARG A 73 10.49 12.54 23.29
C ARG A 73 11.90 12.94 22.85
N TYR A 74 12.17 12.85 21.54
CA TYR A 74 13.50 13.13 20.99
C TYR A 74 13.64 14.54 20.43
N ASN A 75 12.57 15.33 20.42
CA ASN A 75 12.56 16.73 19.96
C ASN A 75 13.21 16.90 18.57
N HIS A 76 12.90 15.99 17.64
CA HIS A 76 13.44 15.97 16.28
C HIS A 76 14.97 15.82 16.18
N LEU A 77 15.64 15.27 17.20
CA LEU A 77 17.09 15.08 17.17
C LEU A 77 17.51 14.02 16.13
N ILE A 78 16.70 12.98 15.95
CA ILE A 78 17.06 11.83 15.10
C ILE A 78 16.33 11.88 13.76
N ILE A 79 15.05 12.26 13.78
CA ILE A 79 14.26 12.54 12.59
C ILE A 79 14.07 14.05 12.53
N SER A 80 14.63 14.69 11.49
CA SER A 80 14.48 16.13 11.31
C SER A 80 13.02 16.51 11.08
N LYS A 81 12.69 17.79 11.23
CA LYS A 81 11.31 18.27 10.99
C LYS A 81 10.89 18.08 9.54
N GLU A 82 11.83 18.25 8.62
CA GLU A 82 11.64 18.09 7.18
C GLU A 82 11.31 16.62 6.86
N LEU A 83 12.14 15.69 7.34
CA LEU A 83 11.92 14.26 7.15
C LEU A 83 10.62 13.77 7.81
N ASP A 84 10.29 14.30 8.99
CA ASP A 84 9.04 14.02 9.68
C ASP A 84 7.81 14.43 8.83
N LEU A 85 7.84 15.62 8.23
CA LEU A 85 6.77 16.09 7.34
C LEU A 85 6.69 15.23 6.07
N GLU A 86 7.82 14.89 5.47
CA GLU A 86 7.87 14.02 4.30
C GLU A 86 7.23 12.64 4.56
N ILE A 87 7.50 12.05 5.73
CA ILE A 87 6.89 10.77 6.13
C ILE A 87 5.38 10.94 6.36
N VAL A 88 4.93 12.05 6.96
CA VAL A 88 3.49 12.31 7.12
C VAL A 88 2.78 12.39 5.78
N GLU A 89 3.33 13.13 4.82
CA GLU A 89 2.79 13.25 3.46
C GLU A 89 2.76 11.88 2.77
N LEU A 90 3.86 11.13 2.87
CA LEU A 90 3.94 9.75 2.39
C LEU A 90 2.80 8.88 2.96
N MET A 91 2.51 8.98 4.26
CA MET A 91 1.41 8.21 4.88
C MET A 91 0.03 8.60 4.35
N VAL A 92 -0.18 9.86 3.95
CA VAL A 92 -1.43 10.28 3.30
C VAL A 92 -1.56 9.63 1.93
N ASP A 93 -0.49 9.62 1.15
CA ASP A 93 -0.47 9.01 -0.19
C ASP A 93 -0.66 7.49 -0.14
N VAL A 94 0.00 6.81 0.80
CA VAL A 94 -0.18 5.38 1.07
C VAL A 94 -1.64 5.07 1.44
N ALA A 95 -2.26 5.87 2.31
CA ALA A 95 -3.66 5.68 2.69
C ALA A 95 -4.60 5.81 1.49
N ASN A 96 -4.32 6.75 0.58
CA ASN A 96 -5.08 6.93 -0.66
C ASN A 96 -4.94 5.74 -1.61
N LEU A 97 -3.71 5.22 -1.81
CA LEU A 97 -3.48 4.01 -2.60
C LEU A 97 -4.15 2.78 -2.00
N ARG A 98 -4.14 2.64 -0.66
CA ARG A 98 -4.82 1.53 0.02
C ARG A 98 -6.31 1.49 -0.30
N VAL A 99 -6.98 2.64 -0.38
CA VAL A 99 -8.40 2.70 -0.78
C VAL A 99 -8.59 2.09 -2.16
N MET A 100 -7.67 2.35 -3.09
CA MET A 100 -7.71 1.78 -4.43
C MET A 100 -7.41 0.27 -4.42
N ARG A 101 -6.36 -0.17 -3.73
CA ARG A 101 -6.06 -1.59 -3.52
C ARG A 101 -7.23 -2.36 -2.92
N ASN A 102 -7.93 -1.78 -1.94
CA ASN A 102 -9.12 -2.39 -1.35
C ASN A 102 -10.27 -2.53 -2.36
N LYS A 103 -10.44 -1.59 -3.29
CA LYS A 103 -11.40 -1.76 -4.40
C LYS A 103 -10.97 -2.92 -5.30
N PHE A 104 -9.67 -3.05 -5.62
CA PHE A 104 -9.19 -4.18 -6.42
C PHE A 104 -9.46 -5.53 -5.75
N ALA A 105 -9.17 -5.65 -4.46
CA ALA A 105 -9.32 -6.90 -3.71
C ALA A 105 -10.78 -7.31 -3.43
N HIS A 106 -11.72 -6.36 -3.32
CA HIS A 106 -13.08 -6.64 -2.85
C HIS A 106 -14.18 -6.50 -3.92
N LEU A 107 -13.84 -6.09 -5.14
CA LEU A 107 -14.80 -6.01 -6.25
C LEU A 107 -14.58 -7.16 -7.21
N LEU A 108 -15.70 -7.68 -7.75
CA LEU A 108 -15.63 -8.54 -8.93
C LEU A 108 -15.51 -7.67 -10.17
N TRP A 109 -14.36 -7.77 -10.82
CA TRP A 109 -14.05 -7.01 -12.02
C TRP A 109 -14.46 -7.77 -13.27
N VAL A 110 -15.16 -7.09 -14.17
CA VAL A 110 -15.48 -7.57 -15.50
C VAL A 110 -15.13 -6.50 -16.52
N ARG A 111 -14.88 -6.92 -17.75
CA ARG A 111 -14.57 -6.02 -18.83
C ARG A 111 -15.86 -5.32 -19.31
N LYS A 112 -15.78 -4.02 -19.56
CA LYS A 112 -16.83 -3.27 -20.24
C LYS A 112 -16.51 -3.12 -21.73
N ASN A 113 -15.25 -2.80 -22.02
CA ASN A 113 -14.64 -2.76 -23.35
C ASN A 113 -13.12 -2.93 -23.21
N ASP A 114 -12.36 -2.87 -24.30
CA ASP A 114 -10.88 -3.04 -24.23
C ASP A 114 -10.18 -2.02 -23.32
N LYS A 115 -10.76 -0.83 -23.15
CA LYS A 115 -10.15 0.27 -22.40
C LYS A 115 -10.68 0.43 -20.98
N THR A 116 -11.76 -0.25 -20.61
CA THR A 116 -12.45 -0.03 -19.33
C THR A 116 -12.98 -1.32 -18.72
N MET A 117 -12.90 -1.38 -17.41
CA MET A 117 -13.42 -2.45 -16.55
C MET A 117 -14.44 -1.87 -15.56
N ILE A 118 -15.39 -2.71 -15.14
CA ILE A 118 -16.36 -2.37 -14.10
C ILE A 118 -16.25 -3.39 -12.98
N GLY A 119 -16.12 -2.89 -11.76
CA GLY A 119 -16.09 -3.65 -10.52
C GLY A 119 -17.44 -3.56 -9.82
N PHE A 120 -17.97 -4.69 -9.36
CA PHE A 120 -19.22 -4.74 -8.60
C PHE A 120 -18.99 -5.39 -7.23
N LYS A 121 -19.63 -4.86 -6.18
CA LYS A 121 -19.71 -5.56 -4.91
C LYS A 121 -20.69 -6.71 -5.02
N MET A 122 -20.25 -7.92 -4.68
CA MET A 122 -21.18 -9.01 -4.43
C MET A 122 -21.96 -8.72 -3.15
N SER A 123 -23.29 -8.71 -3.24
CA SER A 123 -24.15 -8.65 -2.07
C SER A 123 -25.11 -9.83 -2.11
N GLY A 124 -25.17 -10.62 -1.05
CA GLY A 124 -26.19 -11.66 -0.88
C GLY A 124 -27.59 -11.11 -0.57
N LYS A 125 -27.78 -9.79 -0.62
CA LYS A 125 -29.07 -9.14 -0.38
C LYS A 125 -29.96 -9.29 -1.62
N GLN A 126 -31.26 -9.48 -1.42
CA GLN A 126 -32.22 -9.52 -2.51
C GLN A 126 -32.14 -8.23 -3.34
N PRO A 127 -32.12 -8.32 -4.68
CA PRO A 127 -32.02 -7.16 -5.56
C PRO A 127 -33.26 -6.27 -5.40
N THR A 128 -33.09 -5.07 -4.85
CA THR A 128 -34.13 -4.04 -4.81
C THR A 128 -34.19 -3.29 -6.14
N LYS A 129 -35.37 -2.82 -6.57
CA LYS A 129 -35.60 -2.11 -7.86
C LYS A 129 -34.83 -0.77 -8.02
N THR A 130 -34.10 -0.32 -7.00
CA THR A 130 -33.27 0.88 -7.01
C THR A 130 -31.91 0.62 -7.66
N LYS A 131 -31.42 1.58 -8.47
CA LYS A 131 -30.14 1.52 -9.21
C LYS A 131 -29.00 0.94 -8.35
N PRO A 132 -28.13 0.07 -8.90
CA PRO A 132 -27.02 -0.49 -8.16
C PRO A 132 -26.02 0.62 -7.77
N LYS A 133 -26.07 1.06 -6.51
CA LYS A 133 -25.19 2.11 -5.94
C LYS A 133 -23.73 1.65 -5.70
N ASN A 134 -23.35 0.46 -6.17
CA ASN A 134 -22.13 -0.23 -5.73
C ASN A 134 -21.23 -0.71 -6.89
N SER A 135 -21.19 0.02 -8.01
CA SER A 135 -20.27 -0.26 -9.11
C SER A 135 -19.20 0.82 -9.25
N VAL A 136 -17.96 0.41 -9.53
CA VAL A 136 -16.83 1.30 -9.85
C VAL A 136 -16.41 1.01 -11.29
N SER A 137 -16.16 2.04 -12.10
CA SER A 137 -15.57 1.88 -13.43
C SER A 137 -14.14 2.41 -13.40
N LEU A 138 -13.22 1.69 -14.03
CA LEU A 138 -11.84 2.12 -14.21
C LEU A 138 -11.44 1.95 -15.67
N SER A 139 -10.64 2.87 -16.17
CA SER A 139 -9.95 2.77 -17.44
C SER A 139 -8.57 2.14 -17.29
N VAL A 140 -7.98 1.71 -18.40
CA VAL A 140 -6.57 1.32 -18.45
C VAL A 140 -5.67 2.48 -18.02
N ASP A 141 -6.01 3.72 -18.40
CA ASP A 141 -5.26 4.91 -17.98
C ASP A 141 -5.29 5.10 -16.45
N ASP A 142 -6.43 4.80 -15.80
CA ASP A 142 -6.51 4.82 -14.32
C ASP A 142 -5.63 3.74 -13.69
N LEU A 143 -5.51 2.56 -14.31
CA LEU A 143 -4.61 1.50 -13.83
C LEU A 143 -3.14 1.89 -13.99
N ILE A 144 -2.79 2.50 -15.13
CA ILE A 144 -1.44 3.01 -15.40
C ILE A 144 -1.07 4.09 -14.39
N ASP A 145 -1.96 5.07 -14.17
CA ASP A 145 -1.76 6.14 -13.20
C ASP A 145 -1.60 5.57 -11.77
N ASN A 146 -2.44 4.60 -11.40
CA ASN A 146 -2.31 3.93 -10.11
C ASN A 146 -0.98 3.19 -9.95
N TYR A 147 -0.55 2.47 -10.98
CA TYR A 147 0.76 1.81 -10.99
C TYR A 147 1.89 2.82 -10.83
N LYS A 148 1.92 3.90 -11.63
CA LYS A 148 2.96 4.93 -11.55
C LYS A 148 3.03 5.56 -10.16
N LYS A 149 1.88 5.96 -9.60
CA LYS A 149 1.82 6.49 -8.24
C LYS A 149 2.35 5.50 -7.21
N SER A 150 2.03 4.22 -7.36
CA SER A 150 2.52 3.19 -6.44
C SER A 150 4.02 3.02 -6.55
N HIS A 151 4.54 2.99 -7.78
CA HIS A 151 5.98 2.90 -8.06
C HIS A 151 6.76 4.11 -7.51
N ASP A 152 6.29 5.33 -7.78
CA ASP A 152 6.90 6.56 -7.28
C ASP A 152 6.93 6.58 -5.73
N LEU A 153 5.88 6.08 -5.08
CA LEU A 153 5.87 5.96 -3.61
C LEU A 153 6.84 4.89 -3.09
N VAL A 154 7.05 3.80 -3.82
CA VAL A 154 8.05 2.76 -3.48
C VAL A 154 9.45 3.35 -3.53
N GLU A 155 9.77 4.16 -4.55
CA GLU A 155 11.05 4.87 -4.61
C GLU A 155 11.17 5.87 -3.44
N LYS A 156 10.16 6.71 -3.24
CA LYS A 156 10.15 7.74 -2.18
C LYS A 156 10.33 7.15 -0.78
N ILE A 157 9.64 6.05 -0.45
CA ILE A 157 9.81 5.40 0.86
C ILE A 157 11.20 4.77 1.00
N GLY A 158 11.76 4.24 -0.09
CA GLY A 158 13.14 3.74 -0.12
C GLY A 158 14.16 4.83 0.24
N ASP A 159 14.05 6.00 -0.39
CA ASP A 159 14.93 7.14 -0.11
C ASP A 159 14.81 7.62 1.34
N ILE A 160 13.58 7.72 1.86
CA ILE A 160 13.31 8.07 3.27
C ILE A 160 13.97 7.06 4.22
N ILE A 161 13.85 5.76 3.95
CA ILE A 161 14.43 4.71 4.80
C ILE A 161 15.95 4.83 4.87
N VAL A 162 16.60 5.16 3.74
CA VAL A 162 18.06 5.34 3.68
C VAL A 162 18.51 6.56 4.49
N ALA A 163 17.67 7.59 4.61
CA ALA A 163 17.97 8.78 5.40
C ALA A 163 17.91 8.54 6.93
N ILE A 164 17.28 7.45 7.39
CA ILE A 164 17.12 7.16 8.81
C ILE A 164 18.23 6.19 9.28
N PRO A 165 18.88 6.45 10.44
CA PRO A 165 19.93 5.57 10.95
C PRO A 165 19.48 4.11 11.11
N GLU A 166 20.36 3.20 10.69
CA GLU A 166 20.18 1.76 10.85
C GLU A 166 20.74 1.25 12.18
N VAL A 167 19.99 0.35 12.83
CA VAL A 167 20.50 -0.50 13.91
C VAL A 167 20.97 -1.83 13.32
N LYS A 168 22.30 -2.02 13.31
CA LYS A 168 22.95 -3.25 12.82
C LYS A 168 22.66 -4.43 13.75
N GLU A 169 22.23 -5.56 13.21
CA GLU A 169 21.91 -6.76 13.99
C GLU A 169 23.17 -7.54 14.37
N GLU A 170 24.21 -7.44 13.55
CA GLU A 170 25.44 -8.25 13.64
C GLU A 170 26.16 -8.09 14.98
N GLN A 171 25.98 -6.95 15.66
CA GLN A 171 26.54 -6.70 16.98
C GLN A 171 25.92 -7.57 18.09
N TYR A 172 24.74 -8.17 17.85
CA TYR A 172 24.01 -9.00 18.80
C TYR A 172 24.03 -10.49 18.44
N LEU A 173 24.51 -10.83 17.24
CA LEU A 173 24.68 -12.21 16.83
C LEU A 173 25.99 -12.76 17.43
N ARG A 174 25.96 -14.01 17.90
CA ARG A 174 27.21 -14.68 18.29
C ARG A 174 28.08 -14.80 17.04
N SER A 175 29.29 -14.27 17.09
CA SER A 175 30.35 -14.57 16.13
C SER A 175 30.49 -16.09 16.05
N LYS A 176 30.27 -16.67 14.86
CA LYS A 176 30.59 -18.07 14.61
C LYS A 176 32.11 -18.29 14.65
#